data_AF-A0A3M1AIZ1-F1
#
_entry.id   AF-A0A3M1AIZ1-F1
#
_cell.length_a   1.000
_cell.length_b   1.000
_cell.length_c   1.000
_cell.angle_alpha   90.00
_cell.angle_beta   90.00
_cell.angle_gamma   90.00
#
_symmetry.space_group_name_H-M   'P 1'
#
loop_
_entity.id
_entity.type
_entity.pdbx_description
1 polymer ?
#
loop_
_entity_poly.entity_id
_entity_poly.type
_entity_poly.pdbx_seq_one_letter_code
_entity_poly.pdbx_strand_id
1 'polypeptide(L)'
;MTVRAIFEVPWERNGVRVPGLPILPPGVERHPVPGGGTRAVEVRAGDEIIVMDREGLQLAELVLFAPDGRAEAAFLGAASAGPPEGIMATLAAGGASGARVAGALGRAGFDLAHAEAVRVLGEGSRPGDQAAFTAQTDGLLVVAAPGGPMAPDAQDAPTEIILYIRRMRPAHAKPDIGPPDPLADPLLDVNIQPGQARAYEVRAGEYIQILDVKGRECSDFQAFSLRALDRGLEREIDPTTTRSLMGTLYPEPGIFSKYWSVDQEALVEIVQDTCGRHDTFGLACTARYYEDLGYPGHVNCSDNINADLARFGIRPRAGWPAINFFFNTLLDEKNAIAMDDPWSRPGDYVLLRALTDLVCVSTACPCDVDPANGWNPTDIQVRTYRATESFERSLGYRKSPEADVEATKKTGFHDCFARMTRDFVEYNGYWLPNSFTNYGPIAAYWAVRERAAVMDLSPLRKYEVTGPDA
;
A
#
# COMPACT_ATOMS: atom_id res chain seq x y z
N MET A 1 -0.78 22.82 -17.97
CA MET A 1 0.50 22.42 -18.59
C MET A 1 0.88 21.09 -18.00
N THR A 2 1.14 20.06 -18.81
CA THR A 2 1.51 18.74 -18.30
C THR A 2 2.90 18.84 -17.70
N VAL A 3 3.02 18.73 -16.38
CA VAL A 3 4.31 18.54 -15.71
C VAL A 3 4.95 17.30 -16.32
N ARG A 4 6.00 17.47 -17.11
CA ARG A 4 6.71 16.35 -17.73
C ARG A 4 7.70 15.82 -16.70
N ALA A 5 7.31 14.79 -15.96
CA ALA A 5 8.22 14.09 -15.06
C ALA A 5 9.46 13.62 -15.86
N ILE A 6 10.65 13.96 -15.37
CA ILE A 6 11.92 13.69 -16.08
C ILE A 6 12.28 12.20 -16.00
N PHE A 7 11.89 11.54 -14.91
CA PHE A 7 12.22 10.14 -14.63
C PHE A 7 11.06 9.18 -14.83
N GLU A 8 9.88 9.56 -14.37
CA GLU A 8 8.71 8.69 -14.43
C GLU A 8 8.15 8.69 -15.84
N VAL A 9 8.38 7.59 -16.55
CA VAL A 9 7.66 7.28 -17.79
C VAL A 9 6.64 6.17 -17.51
N PRO A 10 5.42 6.25 -18.08
CA PRO A 10 4.51 5.12 -18.06
C PRO A 10 5.23 3.88 -18.58
N TRP A 11 5.10 2.74 -17.91
CA TRP A 11 5.63 1.49 -18.43
C TRP A 11 5.02 1.21 -19.80
N GLU A 12 5.83 0.75 -20.75
CA GLU A 12 5.40 0.45 -22.10
C GLU A 12 5.94 -0.92 -22.53
N ARG A 13 5.06 -1.79 -23.02
CA ARG A 13 5.43 -3.07 -23.65
C ARG A 13 4.82 -3.11 -25.04
N ASN A 14 5.67 -3.27 -26.05
CA ASN A 14 5.28 -3.35 -27.46
C ASN A 14 4.40 -2.18 -27.94
N GLY A 15 4.65 -0.94 -27.49
CA GLY A 15 3.82 0.21 -27.88
C GLY A 15 2.62 0.47 -26.97
N VAL A 16 2.29 -0.47 -26.07
CA VAL A 16 1.13 -0.36 -25.17
C VAL A 16 1.60 0.17 -23.82
N ARG A 17 1.07 1.33 -23.44
CA ARG A 17 1.30 1.92 -22.11
C ARG A 17 0.50 1.15 -21.07
N VAL A 18 1.16 0.65 -20.04
CA VAL A 18 0.52 0.00 -18.89
C VAL A 18 0.42 1.00 -17.73
N PRO A 19 -0.80 1.30 -17.28
CA PRO A 19 -1.01 2.21 -16.16
C PRO A 19 -0.52 1.60 -14.85
N GLY A 20 -0.09 2.46 -13.93
CA GLY A 20 0.21 2.06 -12.55
C GLY A 20 1.59 1.51 -12.26
N LEU A 21 2.47 1.37 -13.26
CA LEU A 21 3.87 1.05 -13.03
C LEU A 21 4.73 2.14 -13.69
N PRO A 22 5.18 3.18 -12.98
CA PRO A 22 6.19 4.08 -13.52
C PRO A 22 7.51 3.32 -13.63
N ILE A 23 8.17 3.37 -14.79
CA ILE A 23 9.56 2.90 -14.93
C ILE A 23 10.47 4.04 -14.53
N LEU A 24 11.32 3.80 -13.53
CA LEU A 24 12.46 4.66 -13.27
C LEU A 24 13.65 4.18 -14.11
N PRO A 25 14.48 5.09 -14.67
CA PRO A 25 15.70 4.71 -15.34
C PRO A 25 16.63 3.88 -14.43
N PRO A 26 17.49 3.02 -15.00
CA PRO A 26 18.45 2.24 -14.22
C PRO A 26 19.24 3.12 -13.23
N GLY A 27 19.28 2.71 -11.97
CA GLY A 27 19.99 3.44 -10.91
C GLY A 27 19.25 4.66 -10.34
N VAL A 28 17.99 4.89 -10.72
CA VAL A 28 17.15 5.95 -10.14
C VAL A 28 16.21 5.37 -9.10
N GLU A 29 16.23 5.95 -7.90
CA GLU A 29 15.29 5.68 -6.82
C GLU A 29 14.33 6.85 -6.68
N ARG A 30 13.12 6.56 -6.18
CA ARG A 30 12.07 7.54 -5.91
C ARG A 30 11.61 7.41 -4.47
N HIS A 31 11.59 8.52 -3.75
CA HIS A 31 11.24 8.61 -2.34
C HIS A 31 10.23 9.76 -2.15
N PRO A 32 8.92 9.48 -2.05
CA PRO A 32 7.93 10.49 -1.72
C PRO A 32 8.17 11.04 -0.31
N VAL A 33 8.02 12.36 -0.14
CA VAL A 33 8.08 13.05 1.15
C VAL A 33 6.72 13.73 1.39
N PRO A 34 5.90 13.20 2.31
CA PRO A 34 4.57 13.75 2.57
C PRO A 34 4.63 15.22 2.98
N GLY A 35 3.61 16.02 2.63
CA GLY A 35 3.46 17.38 3.14
C GLY A 35 3.39 17.39 4.68
N GLY A 36 4.18 18.26 5.29
CA GLY A 36 4.40 18.28 6.75
C GLY A 36 5.18 17.07 7.27
N GLY A 37 5.87 16.31 6.39
CA GLY A 37 6.56 15.06 6.67
C GLY A 37 8.06 15.09 6.33
N THR A 38 8.77 14.04 6.75
CA THR A 38 10.22 13.86 6.55
C THR A 38 10.57 12.49 5.95
N ARG A 39 11.73 12.39 5.31
CA ARG A 39 12.30 11.15 4.77
C ARG A 39 13.81 11.13 5.00
N ALA A 40 14.35 9.96 5.32
CA ALA A 40 15.80 9.73 5.41
C ALA A 40 16.23 8.67 4.39
N VAL A 41 17.32 8.94 3.66
CA VAL A 41 17.85 8.07 2.59
C VAL A 41 19.38 8.08 2.65
N GLU A 42 20.01 6.92 2.56
CA GLU A 42 21.47 6.85 2.43
C GLU A 42 21.92 7.28 1.03
N VAL A 43 22.94 8.13 0.98
CA VAL A 43 23.55 8.62 -0.27
C VAL A 43 25.03 8.36 -0.27
N ARG A 44 25.60 8.17 -1.48
CA ARG A 44 27.03 8.02 -1.69
C ARG A 44 27.59 9.25 -2.39
N ALA A 45 28.86 9.55 -2.15
CA ALA A 45 29.57 10.60 -2.86
C ALA A 45 29.48 10.40 -4.38
N GLY A 46 29.02 11.44 -5.07
CA GLY A 46 28.74 11.47 -6.50
C GLY A 46 27.29 11.18 -6.88
N ASP A 47 26.45 10.66 -5.98
CA ASP A 47 25.01 10.48 -6.26
C ASP A 47 24.35 11.84 -6.54
N GLU A 48 23.45 11.85 -7.52
CA GLU A 48 22.66 13.02 -7.87
C GLU A 48 21.33 12.98 -7.09
N ILE A 49 21.05 14.07 -6.39
CA ILE A 49 19.89 14.25 -5.51
C ILE A 49 18.98 15.27 -6.17
N ILE A 50 17.73 14.91 -6.45
CA ILE A 50 16.78 15.80 -7.14
C ILE A 50 15.50 15.87 -6.32
N VAL A 51 15.10 17.08 -5.96
CA VAL A 51 13.81 17.34 -5.31
C VAL A 51 12.88 17.97 -6.33
N MET A 52 11.67 17.45 -6.43
CA MET A 52 10.61 17.95 -7.31
C MET A 52 9.40 18.37 -6.48
N ASP A 53 8.98 19.61 -6.66
CA ASP A 53 7.71 20.12 -6.13
C ASP A 53 6.60 19.75 -7.12
N ARG A 54 5.65 18.91 -6.69
CA ARG A 54 4.58 18.42 -7.58
C ARG A 54 3.49 19.45 -7.81
N GLU A 55 3.16 20.19 -6.78
CA GLU A 55 1.95 21.03 -6.71
C GLU A 55 2.28 22.52 -6.73
N GLY A 56 3.55 22.89 -6.54
CA GLY A 56 3.99 24.27 -6.43
C GLY A 56 3.88 24.79 -5.00
N LEU A 57 4.59 25.88 -4.73
CA LEU A 57 4.65 26.61 -3.46
C LEU A 57 5.12 25.78 -2.26
N GLN A 58 5.65 24.57 -2.45
CA GLN A 58 6.07 23.70 -1.35
C GLN A 58 7.59 23.74 -1.13
N LEU A 59 7.97 24.44 -0.06
CA LEU A 59 9.35 24.46 0.42
C LEU A 59 9.86 23.04 0.68
N ALA A 60 11.08 22.77 0.24
CA ALA A 60 11.85 21.59 0.61
C ALA A 60 13.06 21.98 1.45
N GLU A 61 13.29 21.27 2.54
CA GLU A 61 14.46 21.46 3.41
C GLU A 61 15.28 20.16 3.46
N LEU A 62 16.60 20.26 3.25
CA LEU A 62 17.52 19.13 3.15
C LEU A 62 18.68 19.29 4.14
N VAL A 63 19.10 18.16 4.73
CA VAL A 63 20.32 18.04 5.56
C VAL A 63 21.05 16.76 5.18
N LEU A 64 22.35 16.82 4.92
CA LEU A 64 23.17 15.63 4.69
C LEU A 64 24.16 15.45 5.83
N PHE A 65 24.03 14.35 6.57
CA PHE A 65 24.96 13.95 7.62
C PHE A 65 26.07 13.08 7.04
N ALA A 66 27.32 13.51 7.22
CA ALA A 66 28.50 12.71 6.93
C ALA A 66 28.72 11.62 7.99
N PRO A 67 29.54 10.59 7.72
CA PRO A 67 29.72 9.46 8.64
C PRO A 67 30.46 9.85 9.93
N ASP A 68 31.11 11.02 9.93
CA ASP A 68 31.75 11.63 11.11
C ASP A 68 30.77 12.41 12.00
N GLY A 69 29.47 12.46 11.62
CA GLY A 69 28.41 13.14 12.34
C GLY A 69 28.24 14.62 12.01
N ARG A 70 29.10 15.22 11.17
CA ARG A 70 28.92 16.60 10.70
C ARG A 70 27.79 16.68 9.69
N ALA A 71 27.12 17.82 9.64
CA ALA A 71 26.09 18.12 8.65
C ALA A 71 26.29 19.54 8.13
N GLU A 72 26.99 19.68 7.01
CA GLU A 72 27.34 20.96 6.38
C GLU A 72 26.61 21.08 5.04
N ALA A 73 26.10 22.27 4.70
CA ALA A 73 25.40 22.49 3.42
C ALA A 73 26.32 22.26 2.22
N ALA A 74 27.64 22.44 2.41
CA ALA A 74 28.68 22.14 1.44
C ALA A 74 28.68 20.66 1.01
N PHE A 75 28.18 19.73 1.84
CA PHE A 75 28.06 18.32 1.48
C PHE A 75 27.03 18.07 0.36
N LEU A 76 26.12 19.02 0.13
CA LEU A 76 25.20 19.04 -1.01
C LEU A 76 25.69 19.96 -2.15
N GLY A 77 26.88 20.56 -2.02
CA GLY A 77 27.39 21.56 -2.95
C GLY A 77 26.62 22.89 -2.91
N ALA A 78 25.95 23.19 -1.80
CA ALA A 78 25.11 24.37 -1.63
C ALA A 78 25.56 25.26 -0.46
N ALA A 79 25.02 26.48 -0.40
CA ALA A 79 25.21 27.38 0.73
C ALA A 79 24.20 27.08 1.84
N SER A 80 24.62 27.28 3.10
CA SER A 80 23.75 27.10 4.26
C SER A 80 22.60 28.12 4.25
N ALA A 81 21.39 27.63 4.49
CA ALA A 81 20.20 28.41 4.77
C ALA A 81 19.93 28.58 6.28
N GLY A 82 20.90 28.21 7.13
CA GLY A 82 20.78 28.23 8.58
C GLY A 82 20.41 26.87 9.18
N PRO A 83 19.92 26.82 10.44
CA PRO A 83 19.51 25.59 11.11
C PRO A 83 18.30 24.91 10.45
N PRO A 84 18.13 23.58 10.55
CA PRO A 84 17.04 22.83 9.91
C PRO A 84 15.73 22.89 10.70
N GLU A 85 15.18 24.09 10.81
CA GLU A 85 13.95 24.36 11.58
C GLU A 85 12.74 23.58 11.06
N GLY A 86 12.62 23.39 9.74
CA GLY A 86 11.52 22.65 9.13
C GLY A 86 11.56 21.17 9.50
N ILE A 87 12.72 20.53 9.35
CA ILE A 87 12.94 19.12 9.75
C ILE A 87 12.70 18.96 11.25
N MET A 88 13.24 19.86 12.09
CA MET A 88 13.01 19.81 13.54
C MET A 88 11.53 19.93 13.89
N ALA A 89 10.81 20.87 13.29
CA ALA A 89 9.38 21.07 13.52
C ALA A 89 8.56 19.85 13.10
N THR A 90 8.85 19.28 11.93
CA THR A 90 8.17 18.08 11.44
C THR A 90 8.44 16.86 12.34
N LEU A 91 9.67 16.67 12.81
CA LEU A 91 9.97 15.58 13.75
C LEU A 91 9.26 15.77 15.10
N ALA A 92 9.15 17.01 15.57
CA ALA A 92 8.46 17.35 16.81
C ALA A 92 6.93 17.18 16.71
N ALA A 93 6.35 17.49 15.54
CA ALA A 93 4.92 17.26 15.26
C ALA A 93 4.54 15.77 15.28
N GLY A 94 5.53 14.88 15.08
CA GLY A 94 5.35 13.44 15.12
C GLY A 94 4.83 12.86 13.81
N GLY A 95 4.13 11.73 13.89
CA GLY A 95 3.66 10.98 12.72
C GLY A 95 4.61 9.86 12.28
N ALA A 96 4.11 8.94 11.45
CA ALA A 96 4.82 7.71 11.11
C ALA A 96 6.15 7.95 10.37
N SER A 97 6.20 8.95 9.47
CA SER A 97 7.42 9.35 8.77
C SER A 97 8.45 9.96 9.71
N GLY A 98 8.03 10.91 10.56
CA GLY A 98 8.89 11.55 11.54
C GLY A 98 9.48 10.57 12.56
N ALA A 99 8.67 9.63 13.07
CA ALA A 99 9.13 8.59 13.99
C ALA A 99 10.21 7.68 13.36
N ARG A 100 10.06 7.31 12.08
CA ARG A 100 11.07 6.52 11.35
C ARG A 100 12.38 7.28 11.18
N VAL A 101 12.32 8.55 10.80
CA VAL A 101 13.50 9.41 10.63
C VAL A 101 14.20 9.65 11.96
N ALA A 102 13.45 9.94 13.03
CA ALA A 102 14.00 10.06 14.39
C ALA A 102 14.70 8.77 14.83
N GLY A 103 14.11 7.60 14.55
CA GLY A 103 14.75 6.31 14.80
C GLY A 103 16.02 6.09 13.98
N ALA A 104 16.04 6.50 12.71
CA ALA A 104 17.23 6.40 11.85
C ALA A 104 18.37 7.31 12.35
N LEU A 105 18.06 8.56 12.68
CA LEU A 105 19.02 9.50 13.28
C LEU A 105 19.56 8.98 14.62
N GLY A 106 18.67 8.46 15.48
CA GLY A 106 19.06 7.89 16.77
C GLY A 106 19.98 6.67 16.65
N ARG A 107 19.72 5.77 15.68
CA ARG A 107 20.60 4.63 15.40
C ARG A 107 21.96 5.04 14.83
N ALA A 108 21.98 6.10 14.02
CA ALA A 108 23.22 6.64 13.43
C ALA A 108 24.00 7.54 14.40
N GLY A 109 23.39 7.98 15.51
CA GLY A 109 24.00 8.92 16.47
C GLY A 109 24.11 10.35 15.94
N PHE A 110 23.24 10.74 15.00
CA PHE A 110 23.27 12.06 14.37
C PHE A 110 22.38 13.07 15.10
N ASP A 111 22.89 14.30 15.25
CA ASP A 111 22.24 15.39 15.98
C ASP A 111 21.94 16.58 15.06
N LEU A 112 20.69 17.02 15.04
CA LEU A 112 20.23 18.16 14.25
C LEU A 112 20.63 19.51 14.83
N ALA A 113 21.02 19.59 16.12
CA ALA A 113 21.28 20.86 16.80
C ALA A 113 22.39 21.70 16.14
N HIS A 114 23.34 21.04 15.47
CA HIS A 114 24.49 21.68 14.82
C HIS A 114 24.49 21.47 13.29
N ALA A 115 23.37 21.03 12.73
CA ALA A 115 23.27 20.77 11.30
C ALA A 115 22.99 22.05 10.52
N GLU A 116 23.52 22.12 9.30
CA GLU A 116 23.21 23.15 8.31
C GLU A 116 22.19 22.64 7.30
N ALA A 117 21.15 23.44 7.07
CA ALA A 117 20.08 23.13 6.13
C ALA A 117 20.32 23.77 4.76
N VAL A 118 19.79 23.13 3.73
CA VAL A 118 19.59 23.70 2.40
C VAL A 118 18.10 23.80 2.14
N ARG A 119 17.63 24.95 1.66
CA ARG A 119 16.21 25.22 1.41
C ARG A 119 15.98 25.59 -0.05
N VAL A 120 15.00 24.94 -0.69
CA VAL A 120 14.65 25.14 -2.11
C VAL A 120 13.14 25.03 -2.33
N LEU A 121 12.66 25.43 -3.52
CA LEU A 121 11.28 25.22 -3.98
C LEU A 121 10.18 25.88 -3.12
N GLY A 122 10.50 26.97 -2.41
CA GLY A 122 9.53 27.72 -1.59
C GLY A 122 8.66 28.72 -2.38
N GLU A 123 8.56 29.95 -1.89
CA GLU A 123 7.75 31.00 -2.52
C GLU A 123 8.04 31.16 -4.01
N GLY A 124 7.00 31.02 -4.83
CA GLY A 124 7.07 31.19 -6.27
C GLY A 124 7.45 29.95 -7.09
N SER A 125 7.69 28.79 -6.46
CA SER A 125 7.81 27.52 -7.19
C SER A 125 6.50 27.18 -7.90
N ARG A 126 6.63 26.64 -9.11
CA ARG A 126 5.52 26.18 -9.94
C ARG A 126 5.39 24.66 -9.85
N PRO A 127 4.21 24.10 -10.13
CA PRO A 127 4.04 22.65 -10.29
C PRO A 127 5.10 22.08 -11.24
N GLY A 128 5.90 21.13 -10.76
CA GLY A 128 6.96 20.46 -11.49
C GLY A 128 8.35 21.09 -11.39
N ASP A 129 8.50 22.20 -10.69
CA ASP A 129 9.81 22.82 -10.45
C ASP A 129 10.72 21.89 -9.64
N GLN A 130 12.03 21.99 -9.92
CA GLN A 130 13.02 21.05 -9.42
C GLN A 130 14.30 21.74 -8.96
N ALA A 131 14.94 21.15 -7.96
CA ALA A 131 16.29 21.49 -7.52
C ALA A 131 17.16 20.23 -7.50
N ALA A 132 18.37 20.33 -8.06
CA ALA A 132 19.30 19.23 -8.18
C ALA A 132 20.60 19.53 -7.43
N PHE A 133 21.15 18.51 -6.77
CA PHE A 133 22.38 18.55 -5.99
C PHE A 133 23.24 17.33 -6.29
N THR A 134 24.52 17.41 -5.94
CA THR A 134 25.42 16.25 -5.99
C THR A 134 25.98 16.03 -4.60
N ALA A 135 25.80 14.82 -4.06
CA ALA A 135 26.37 14.44 -2.78
C ALA A 135 27.91 14.50 -2.87
N GLN A 136 28.53 15.34 -2.04
CA GLN A 136 30.00 15.48 -1.97
C GLN A 136 30.64 14.46 -1.03
N THR A 137 29.84 13.79 -0.21
CA THR A 137 30.25 12.79 0.78
C THR A 137 29.23 11.66 0.86
N ASP A 138 29.67 10.51 1.33
CA ASP A 138 28.76 9.45 1.77
C ASP A 138 28.01 9.93 3.02
N GLY A 139 26.77 9.48 3.24
CA GLY A 139 26.02 9.94 4.39
C GLY A 139 24.54 9.58 4.41
N LEU A 140 23.85 10.12 5.42
CA LEU A 140 22.40 10.04 5.55
C LEU A 140 21.79 11.39 5.17
N LEU A 141 21.05 11.41 4.07
CA LEU A 141 20.27 12.56 3.62
C LEU A 141 18.92 12.55 4.33
N VAL A 142 18.55 13.65 4.97
CA VAL A 142 17.22 13.92 5.51
C VAL A 142 16.57 15.03 4.69
N VAL A 143 15.34 14.80 4.23
CA VAL A 143 14.54 15.76 3.47
C VAL A 143 13.18 15.94 4.13
N ALA A 144 12.71 17.18 4.24
CA ALA A 144 11.37 17.53 4.69
C ALA A 144 10.61 18.33 3.63
N ALA A 145 9.28 18.19 3.63
CA ALA A 145 8.34 19.16 3.07
C ALA A 145 7.69 19.90 4.25
N PRO A 146 8.30 20.99 4.76
CA PRO A 146 7.83 21.63 5.97
C PRO A 146 6.44 22.23 5.79
N GLY A 147 5.67 22.22 6.87
CA GLY A 147 4.35 22.83 6.94
C GLY A 147 3.50 22.16 8.01
N GLY A 148 2.46 22.84 8.46
CA GLY A 148 1.61 22.40 9.55
C GLY A 148 0.13 22.49 9.19
N PRO A 149 -0.75 22.37 10.20
CA PRO A 149 -2.16 22.66 10.02
C PRO A 149 -2.36 24.08 9.46
N MET A 150 -2.91 24.17 8.25
CA MET A 150 -3.21 25.43 7.58
C MET A 150 -4.40 26.12 8.25
N ALA A 151 -4.30 27.44 8.46
CA ALA A 151 -5.46 28.24 8.79
C ALA A 151 -6.40 28.34 7.57
N PRO A 152 -7.73 28.26 7.71
CA PRO A 152 -8.65 28.19 6.56
C PRO A 152 -8.51 29.31 5.52
N ASP A 153 -7.95 30.45 5.90
CA ASP A 153 -7.74 31.64 5.08
C ASP A 153 -6.32 31.76 4.50
N ALA A 154 -5.35 30.95 4.96
CA ALA A 154 -3.94 31.09 4.60
C ALA A 154 -3.56 30.49 3.24
N GLN A 155 -4.28 29.46 2.76
CA GLN A 155 -4.04 28.78 1.47
C GLN A 155 -2.58 28.28 1.29
N ASP A 156 -1.95 27.85 2.38
CA ASP A 156 -0.56 27.38 2.48
C ASP A 156 -0.46 25.92 2.93
N ALA A 157 -1.45 25.09 2.55
CA ALA A 157 -1.49 23.69 2.92
C ALA A 157 -0.24 22.95 2.42
N PRO A 158 0.47 22.19 3.29
CA PRO A 158 1.66 21.49 2.86
C PRO A 158 1.31 20.36 1.88
N THR A 159 2.05 20.31 0.78
CA THR A 159 1.90 19.32 -0.29
C THR A 159 3.11 18.37 -0.35
N GLU A 160 2.98 17.29 -1.11
CA GLU A 160 4.04 16.30 -1.27
C GLU A 160 5.15 16.80 -2.21
N ILE A 161 6.41 16.54 -1.84
CA ILE A 161 7.57 16.63 -2.75
C ILE A 161 8.09 15.23 -3.06
N ILE A 162 8.69 15.06 -4.24
CA ILE A 162 9.35 13.82 -4.64
C ILE A 162 10.86 13.99 -4.58
N LEU A 163 11.52 13.13 -3.81
CA LEU A 163 12.98 13.00 -3.80
C LEU A 163 13.40 11.86 -4.75
N TYR A 164 14.17 12.19 -5.79
CA TYR A 164 14.86 11.20 -6.61
C TYR A 164 16.34 11.12 -6.24
N ILE A 165 16.87 9.90 -6.22
CA ILE A 165 18.31 9.65 -6.10
C ILE A 165 18.76 8.90 -7.35
N ARG A 166 19.62 9.51 -8.16
CA ARG A 166 20.30 8.82 -9.26
C ARG A 166 21.69 8.40 -8.79
N ARG A 167 21.87 7.09 -8.64
CA ARG A 167 23.13 6.49 -8.17
C ARG A 167 24.22 6.65 -9.22
N MET A 168 25.38 7.19 -8.85
CA MET A 168 26.52 7.35 -9.76
C MET A 168 27.15 5.99 -10.12
N ARG A 169 27.20 5.09 -9.13
CA ARG A 169 27.59 3.69 -9.29
C ARG A 169 26.40 2.81 -8.95
N PRO A 170 25.44 2.63 -9.87
CA PRO A 170 24.37 1.69 -9.65
C PRO A 170 24.98 0.30 -9.49
N ALA A 171 24.57 -0.44 -8.47
CA ALA A 171 24.92 -1.85 -8.38
C ALA A 171 24.52 -2.54 -9.70
N HIS A 172 25.34 -3.45 -10.21
CA HIS A 172 25.13 -4.07 -11.54
C HIS A 172 23.90 -4.98 -11.64
N ALA A 173 23.21 -5.24 -10.52
CA ALA A 173 21.89 -5.82 -10.53
C ALA A 173 20.87 -4.69 -10.38
N LYS A 174 19.77 -4.73 -11.15
CA LYS A 174 18.53 -4.12 -10.64
C LYS A 174 18.42 -4.61 -9.19
N PRO A 175 18.35 -3.75 -8.17
CA PRO A 175 18.10 -4.24 -6.84
C PRO A 175 16.86 -5.10 -6.96
N ASP A 176 16.99 -6.38 -6.62
CA ASP A 176 15.83 -7.23 -6.44
C ASP A 176 14.98 -6.47 -5.42
N ILE A 177 13.86 -5.90 -5.87
CA ILE A 177 13.01 -5.08 -5.01
C ILE A 177 12.58 -6.05 -3.93
N GLY A 178 13.18 -5.93 -2.74
CA GLY A 178 12.82 -6.74 -1.61
C GLY A 178 11.47 -6.29 -1.04
N PRO A 179 10.84 -7.10 -0.19
CA PRO A 179 9.63 -6.69 0.48
C PRO A 179 9.90 -5.39 1.28
N PRO A 180 8.94 -4.46 1.34
CA PRO A 180 9.07 -3.29 2.18
C PRO A 180 9.17 -3.69 3.66
N ASP A 181 9.57 -2.75 4.52
CA ASP A 181 9.66 -2.98 5.96
C ASP A 181 8.32 -3.53 6.53
N PRO A 182 8.36 -4.45 7.50
CA PRO A 182 7.16 -4.94 8.19
C PRO A 182 6.32 -3.81 8.80
N LEU A 183 5.00 -4.04 8.92
CA LEU A 183 4.09 -3.08 9.55
C LEU A 183 4.30 -2.99 11.07
N ALA A 184 4.80 -4.07 11.68
CA ALA A 184 5.18 -4.22 13.08
C ALA A 184 6.21 -5.36 13.18
N ASP A 185 6.68 -5.71 14.38
CA ASP A 185 7.57 -6.86 14.56
C ASP A 185 6.85 -8.17 14.19
N PRO A 186 7.26 -8.87 13.12
CA PRO A 186 6.55 -10.06 12.66
C PRO A 186 6.81 -11.28 13.56
N LEU A 187 5.79 -12.12 13.73
CA LEU A 187 5.90 -13.46 14.31
C LEU A 187 6.44 -14.48 13.29
N LEU A 188 5.99 -14.33 12.05
CA LEU A 188 6.45 -15.08 10.88
C LEU A 188 6.77 -14.06 9.78
N ASP A 189 7.88 -14.26 9.08
CA ASP A 189 8.26 -13.47 7.90
C ASP A 189 8.83 -14.43 6.85
N VAL A 190 8.01 -14.80 5.85
CA VAL A 190 8.35 -15.82 4.86
C VAL A 190 8.13 -15.28 3.46
N ASN A 191 9.19 -15.36 2.66
CA ASN A 191 9.14 -15.07 1.24
C ASN A 191 8.84 -16.36 0.46
N ILE A 192 7.73 -16.37 -0.27
CA ILE A 192 7.26 -17.50 -1.08
C ILE A 192 7.70 -17.25 -2.51
N GLN A 193 8.58 -18.09 -3.03
CA GLN A 193 9.08 -17.99 -4.39
C GLN A 193 8.03 -18.44 -5.42
N PRO A 194 8.08 -17.94 -6.66
CA PRO A 194 7.15 -18.32 -7.72
C PRO A 194 7.00 -19.84 -7.84
N GLY A 195 5.75 -20.32 -7.95
CA GLY A 195 5.48 -21.75 -8.05
C GLY A 195 5.70 -22.53 -6.76
N GLN A 196 5.63 -21.86 -5.61
CA GLN A 196 5.67 -22.50 -4.29
C GLN A 196 4.42 -22.15 -3.48
N ALA A 197 4.14 -22.98 -2.48
CA ALA A 197 3.12 -22.75 -1.48
C ALA A 197 3.75 -22.80 -0.08
N ARG A 198 3.17 -22.07 0.86
CA ARG A 198 3.55 -22.13 2.27
C ARG A 198 2.32 -22.14 3.16
N ALA A 199 2.21 -23.19 3.95
CA ALA A 199 1.25 -23.33 5.02
C ALA A 199 1.87 -22.93 6.37
N TYR A 200 1.04 -22.33 7.20
CA TYR A 200 1.43 -21.75 8.49
C TYR A 200 0.23 -21.70 9.44
N GLU A 201 0.49 -21.75 10.74
CA GLU A 201 -0.54 -21.62 11.77
C GLU A 201 -0.67 -20.16 12.23
N VAL A 202 -1.89 -19.75 12.56
CA VAL A 202 -2.22 -18.41 13.06
C VAL A 202 -3.23 -18.55 14.19
N ARG A 203 -3.01 -17.86 15.31
CA ARG A 203 -3.91 -17.89 16.46
C ARG A 203 -5.01 -16.85 16.35
N ALA A 204 -6.13 -17.09 17.02
CA ALA A 204 -7.24 -16.16 17.07
C ALA A 204 -6.78 -14.74 17.51
N GLY A 205 -7.16 -13.74 16.72
CA GLY A 205 -6.83 -12.34 16.95
C GLY A 205 -5.53 -11.87 16.28
N GLU A 206 -4.63 -12.78 15.87
CA GLU A 206 -3.42 -12.44 15.13
C GLU A 206 -3.74 -11.95 13.71
N TYR A 207 -2.77 -11.26 13.10
CA TYR A 207 -2.91 -10.72 11.76
C TYR A 207 -2.07 -11.48 10.74
N ILE A 208 -2.53 -11.51 9.50
CA ILE A 208 -1.88 -12.15 8.35
C ILE A 208 -1.76 -11.08 7.27
N GLN A 209 -0.54 -10.75 6.88
CA GLN A 209 -0.26 -9.88 5.74
C GLN A 209 0.23 -10.73 4.58
N ILE A 210 -0.45 -10.60 3.44
CA ILE A 210 -0.03 -11.17 2.16
C ILE A 210 0.31 -9.98 1.26
N LEU A 211 1.58 -9.90 0.86
CA LEU A 211 2.15 -8.74 0.19
C LEU A 211 2.78 -9.16 -1.14
N ASP A 212 2.43 -8.43 -2.19
CA ASP A 212 3.04 -8.53 -3.50
C ASP A 212 4.33 -7.69 -3.53
N VAL A 213 5.47 -8.38 -3.64
CA VAL A 213 6.78 -7.75 -3.48
C VAL A 213 7.12 -6.86 -4.68
N LYS A 214 6.83 -7.34 -5.89
CA LYS A 214 7.28 -6.70 -7.15
C LYS A 214 6.13 -6.16 -7.99
N GLY A 215 4.90 -6.29 -7.51
CA GLY A 215 3.70 -5.96 -8.25
C GLY A 215 3.37 -7.05 -9.27
N ARG A 216 2.08 -7.09 -9.62
CA ARG A 216 1.52 -8.02 -10.59
C ARG A 216 1.61 -9.50 -10.23
N GLU A 217 2.01 -9.86 -9.02
CA GLU A 217 1.97 -11.25 -8.56
C GLU A 217 0.69 -11.54 -7.83
N CYS A 218 0.06 -12.66 -8.15
CA CYS A 218 -1.13 -13.12 -7.47
C CYS A 218 -0.85 -14.24 -6.46
N SER A 219 -1.69 -14.29 -5.42
CA SER A 219 -1.60 -15.29 -4.37
C SER A 219 -2.92 -16.00 -4.15
N ASP A 220 -2.92 -17.33 -4.22
CA ASP A 220 -4.03 -18.14 -3.76
C ASP A 220 -3.91 -18.32 -2.24
N PHE A 221 -4.96 -17.93 -1.52
CA PHE A 221 -5.03 -18.06 -0.08
C PHE A 221 -6.20 -18.94 0.36
N GLN A 222 -5.94 -19.80 1.34
CA GLN A 222 -6.95 -20.64 1.97
C GLN A 222 -6.66 -20.76 3.48
N ALA A 223 -7.71 -20.87 4.28
CA ALA A 223 -7.59 -21.04 5.73
C ALA A 223 -8.58 -22.08 6.25
N PHE A 224 -8.15 -22.88 7.21
CA PHE A 224 -8.92 -23.96 7.83
C PHE A 224 -9.07 -23.71 9.32
N SER A 225 -10.26 -23.97 9.84
CA SER A 225 -10.53 -23.97 11.28
C SER A 225 -9.72 -25.08 11.97
N LEU A 226 -8.72 -24.71 12.80
CA LEU A 226 -7.85 -25.68 13.49
C LEU A 226 -8.68 -26.58 14.41
N ARG A 227 -9.66 -26.01 15.13
CA ARG A 227 -10.61 -26.76 15.97
C ARG A 227 -11.46 -27.77 15.19
N ALA A 228 -11.68 -27.55 13.90
CA ALA A 228 -12.39 -28.50 13.05
C ALA A 228 -11.45 -29.60 12.57
N LEU A 229 -10.22 -29.24 12.19
CA LEU A 229 -9.16 -30.19 11.82
C LEU A 229 -8.86 -31.16 12.97
N ASP A 230 -8.81 -30.69 14.22
CA ASP A 230 -8.64 -31.54 15.42
C ASP A 230 -9.74 -32.61 15.57
N ARG A 231 -10.91 -32.37 14.97
CA ARG A 231 -12.04 -33.32 14.92
C ARG A 231 -12.09 -34.13 13.63
N GLY A 232 -11.06 -34.03 12.78
CA GLY A 232 -11.01 -34.67 11.46
C GLY A 232 -11.93 -34.04 10.42
N LEU A 233 -12.36 -32.79 10.63
CA LEU A 233 -13.21 -32.05 9.71
C LEU A 233 -12.40 -30.96 9.00
N GLU A 234 -12.25 -31.10 7.68
CA GLU A 234 -11.74 -30.02 6.84
C GLU A 234 -12.84 -28.96 6.69
N ARG A 235 -12.68 -27.84 7.41
CA ARG A 235 -13.55 -26.66 7.34
C ARG A 235 -12.72 -25.46 6.94
N GLU A 236 -12.44 -25.41 5.65
CA GLU A 236 -11.81 -24.30 4.95
C GLU A 236 -12.78 -23.14 4.69
N ILE A 237 -12.25 -22.03 4.15
CA ILE A 237 -13.06 -20.96 3.58
C ILE A 237 -13.85 -21.53 2.40
N ASP A 238 -15.17 -21.40 2.49
CA ASP A 238 -16.12 -21.74 1.45
C ASP A 238 -16.58 -20.47 0.72
N PRO A 239 -16.22 -20.31 -0.56
CA PRO A 239 -16.58 -19.09 -1.28
C PRO A 239 -18.09 -18.93 -1.51
N THR A 240 -18.85 -20.03 -1.59
CA THR A 240 -20.31 -19.99 -1.77
C THR A 240 -21.00 -19.39 -0.56
N THR A 241 -20.62 -19.86 0.63
CA THR A 241 -21.12 -19.34 1.91
C THR A 241 -20.67 -17.90 2.10
N THR A 242 -19.41 -17.60 1.79
CA THR A 242 -18.88 -16.24 1.87
C THR A 242 -19.67 -15.26 1.00
N ARG A 243 -19.86 -15.54 -0.29
CA ARG A 243 -20.65 -14.66 -1.18
C ARG A 243 -22.11 -14.53 -0.74
N SER A 244 -22.69 -15.62 -0.23
CA SER A 244 -24.08 -15.64 0.24
C SER A 244 -24.29 -14.77 1.49
N LEU A 245 -23.32 -14.76 2.42
CA LEU A 245 -23.40 -13.97 3.65
C LEU A 245 -22.96 -12.52 3.46
N MET A 246 -21.99 -12.25 2.58
CA MET A 246 -21.47 -10.90 2.34
C MET A 246 -22.25 -10.15 1.27
N GLY A 247 -22.93 -10.84 0.36
CA GLY A 247 -23.70 -10.21 -0.73
C GLY A 247 -22.82 -9.58 -1.81
N THR A 248 -21.52 -9.88 -1.83
CA THR A 248 -20.53 -9.36 -2.78
C THR A 248 -19.72 -10.51 -3.40
N LEU A 249 -19.04 -10.25 -4.52
CA LEU A 249 -18.15 -11.25 -5.15
C LEU A 249 -16.92 -11.55 -4.30
N TYR A 250 -16.44 -10.56 -3.53
CA TYR A 250 -15.37 -10.72 -2.56
C TYR A 250 -15.56 -9.71 -1.41
N PRO A 251 -15.18 -10.07 -0.16
CA PRO A 251 -15.20 -9.16 0.99
C PRO A 251 -14.23 -7.97 0.86
N GLU A 252 -14.57 -6.85 1.51
CA GLU A 252 -13.76 -5.62 1.59
C GLU A 252 -13.70 -5.10 3.04
N PRO A 253 -12.68 -4.30 3.43
CA PRO A 253 -12.62 -3.69 4.76
C PRO A 253 -13.89 -2.93 5.12
N GLY A 254 -14.52 -3.29 6.24
CA GLY A 254 -15.79 -2.71 6.67
C GLY A 254 -16.76 -3.74 7.23
N ILE A 255 -18.06 -3.55 6.99
CA ILE A 255 -19.13 -4.40 7.50
C ILE A 255 -19.12 -5.79 6.85
N PHE A 256 -18.88 -5.86 5.53
CA PHE A 256 -18.88 -7.09 4.74
C PHE A 256 -17.45 -7.61 4.50
N SER A 257 -16.70 -7.76 5.59
CA SER A 257 -15.25 -8.02 5.56
C SER A 257 -14.86 -9.48 5.82
N LYS A 258 -15.81 -10.39 6.03
CA LYS A 258 -15.53 -11.73 6.57
C LYS A 258 -15.56 -12.82 5.52
N TYR A 259 -14.67 -13.79 5.68
CA TYR A 259 -14.67 -15.05 4.96
C TYR A 259 -15.13 -16.18 5.87
N TRP A 260 -15.94 -17.07 5.32
CA TRP A 260 -16.72 -18.04 6.08
C TRP A 260 -16.46 -19.45 5.60
N SER A 261 -16.49 -20.43 6.51
CA SER A 261 -16.57 -21.84 6.14
C SER A 261 -18.00 -22.26 5.77
N VAL A 262 -18.15 -23.48 5.25
CA VAL A 262 -19.47 -24.08 4.93
C VAL A 262 -20.40 -24.17 6.14
N ASP A 263 -19.86 -24.25 7.36
CA ASP A 263 -20.63 -24.28 8.61
C ASP A 263 -20.99 -22.86 9.10
N GLN A 264 -20.74 -21.82 8.28
CA GLN A 264 -20.91 -20.41 8.62
C GLN A 264 -20.08 -19.98 9.85
N GLU A 265 -18.93 -20.61 10.09
CA GLU A 265 -17.91 -20.08 10.99
C GLU A 265 -17.09 -19.01 10.25
N ALA A 266 -17.00 -17.81 10.81
CA ALA A 266 -16.11 -16.77 10.31
C ALA A 266 -14.65 -17.14 10.63
N LEU A 267 -13.82 -17.22 9.60
CA LEU A 267 -12.42 -17.66 9.74
C LEU A 267 -11.47 -16.46 9.80
N VAL A 268 -11.58 -15.55 8.83
CA VAL A 268 -10.78 -14.33 8.75
C VAL A 268 -11.66 -13.13 8.41
N GLU A 269 -11.24 -11.93 8.84
CA GLU A 269 -11.77 -10.66 8.35
C GLU A 269 -10.67 -9.83 7.67
N ILE A 270 -11.01 -9.14 6.58
CA ILE A 270 -10.11 -8.19 5.92
C ILE A 270 -10.10 -6.86 6.68
N VAL A 271 -8.90 -6.39 7.02
CA VAL A 271 -8.66 -5.19 7.82
C VAL A 271 -8.11 -4.08 6.92
N GLN A 272 -7.12 -4.40 6.09
CA GLN A 272 -6.57 -3.48 5.10
C GLN A 272 -6.49 -4.17 3.75
N ASP A 273 -6.73 -3.40 2.69
CA ASP A 273 -6.56 -3.84 1.32
C ASP A 273 -6.04 -2.66 0.50
N THR A 274 -4.81 -2.73 0.01
CA THR A 274 -4.20 -1.64 -0.78
C THR A 274 -4.42 -1.78 -2.29
N CYS A 275 -4.98 -2.91 -2.75
CA CYS A 275 -5.19 -3.23 -4.16
C CYS A 275 -6.66 -3.03 -4.58
N GLY A 276 -7.61 -3.48 -3.77
CA GLY A 276 -9.06 -3.37 -4.02
C GLY A 276 -9.58 -4.33 -5.09
N ARG A 277 -8.78 -5.31 -5.50
CA ARG A 277 -9.09 -6.19 -6.65
C ARG A 277 -8.61 -7.61 -6.40
N HIS A 278 -9.58 -8.50 -6.27
CA HIS A 278 -9.42 -9.89 -5.86
C HIS A 278 -10.51 -10.74 -6.50
N ASP A 279 -10.43 -12.07 -6.35
CA ASP A 279 -11.58 -12.93 -6.58
C ASP A 279 -11.72 -14.09 -5.59
N THR A 280 -12.93 -14.65 -5.54
CA THR A 280 -13.27 -15.82 -4.71
C THR A 280 -14.04 -16.87 -5.52
N PHE A 281 -14.09 -16.76 -6.83
CA PHE A 281 -14.89 -17.63 -7.68
C PHE A 281 -14.05 -18.47 -8.64
N GLY A 282 -12.77 -18.12 -8.83
CA GLY A 282 -11.80 -18.97 -9.49
C GLY A 282 -11.30 -20.10 -8.57
N LEU A 283 -10.66 -21.09 -9.19
CA LEU A 283 -9.84 -22.06 -8.49
C LEU A 283 -8.38 -21.64 -8.61
N ALA A 284 -7.56 -22.02 -7.62
CA ALA A 284 -6.12 -22.00 -7.79
C ALA A 284 -5.73 -22.82 -9.03
N CYS A 285 -4.71 -22.39 -9.77
CA CYS A 285 -4.36 -23.04 -11.03
C CYS A 285 -4.06 -24.54 -10.83
N THR A 286 -4.33 -25.34 -11.86
CA THR A 286 -4.30 -26.81 -11.82
C THR A 286 -3.47 -27.37 -12.97
N ALA A 287 -2.98 -28.61 -12.85
CA ALA A 287 -2.34 -29.29 -13.97
C ALA A 287 -3.25 -29.33 -15.22
N ARG A 288 -4.54 -29.60 -15.02
CA ARG A 288 -5.55 -29.65 -16.09
C ARG A 288 -5.69 -28.33 -16.84
N TYR A 289 -5.65 -27.21 -16.11
CA TYR A 289 -5.71 -25.86 -16.68
C TYR A 289 -4.60 -25.64 -17.72
N TYR A 290 -3.37 -25.96 -17.35
CA TYR A 290 -2.21 -25.79 -18.23
C TYR A 290 -2.19 -26.81 -19.38
N GLU A 291 -2.58 -28.06 -19.13
CA GLU A 291 -2.68 -29.09 -20.17
C GLU A 291 -3.64 -28.69 -21.30
N ASP A 292 -4.81 -28.15 -20.96
CA ASP A 292 -5.80 -27.71 -21.95
C ASP A 292 -5.36 -26.48 -22.74
N LEU A 293 -4.47 -25.66 -22.17
CA LEU A 293 -3.80 -24.56 -22.86
C LEU A 293 -2.57 -25.01 -23.69
N GLY A 294 -2.19 -26.28 -23.62
CA GLY A 294 -1.06 -26.85 -24.38
C GLY A 294 0.27 -26.87 -23.64
N TYR A 295 0.28 -26.69 -22.31
CA TYR A 295 1.46 -26.67 -21.45
C TYR A 295 1.45 -27.83 -20.43
N PRO A 296 1.56 -29.09 -20.87
CA PRO A 296 1.57 -30.24 -19.96
C PRO A 296 2.79 -30.24 -19.04
N GLY A 297 2.61 -30.62 -17.77
CA GLY A 297 3.67 -30.69 -16.77
C GLY A 297 4.07 -29.35 -16.15
N HIS A 298 3.33 -28.28 -16.45
CA HIS A 298 3.53 -26.98 -15.82
C HIS A 298 3.27 -27.03 -14.30
N VAL A 299 4.11 -26.37 -13.52
CA VAL A 299 3.93 -26.23 -12.05
C VAL A 299 2.63 -25.51 -11.77
N ASN A 300 1.87 -25.91 -10.75
CA ASN A 300 0.57 -25.31 -10.45
C ASN A 300 0.30 -25.22 -8.95
N CYS A 301 -0.51 -24.24 -8.57
CA CYS A 301 -0.82 -23.92 -7.19
C CYS A 301 -1.57 -25.05 -6.48
N SER A 302 -2.49 -25.74 -7.15
CA SER A 302 -3.27 -26.80 -6.51
C SER A 302 -2.39 -27.97 -6.05
N ASP A 303 -1.42 -28.40 -6.86
CA ASP A 303 -0.46 -29.42 -6.48
C ASP A 303 0.51 -28.92 -5.40
N ASN A 304 0.94 -27.67 -5.47
CA ASN A 304 1.78 -27.06 -4.45
C ASN A 304 1.07 -26.98 -3.09
N ILE A 305 -0.20 -26.59 -3.07
CA ILE A 305 -1.03 -26.56 -1.86
C ILE A 305 -1.20 -27.98 -1.30
N ASN A 306 -1.47 -28.97 -2.15
CA ASN A 306 -1.57 -30.38 -1.74
C ASN A 306 -0.28 -30.86 -1.05
N ALA A 307 0.87 -30.59 -1.67
CA ALA A 307 2.16 -31.00 -1.14
C ALA A 307 2.45 -30.34 0.21
N ASP A 308 2.15 -29.05 0.34
CA ASP A 308 2.49 -28.30 1.54
C ASP A 308 1.54 -28.56 2.72
N LEU A 309 0.23 -28.73 2.44
CA LEU A 309 -0.80 -29.06 3.45
C LEU A 309 -0.78 -30.52 3.89
N ALA A 310 -0.09 -31.43 3.18
CA ALA A 310 0.04 -32.83 3.56
C ALA A 310 0.58 -33.02 4.99
N ARG A 311 1.43 -32.09 5.46
CA ARG A 311 1.96 -32.08 6.84
C ARG A 311 0.90 -31.92 7.93
N PHE A 312 -0.26 -31.38 7.58
CA PHE A 312 -1.42 -31.20 8.46
C PHE A 312 -2.48 -32.32 8.27
N GLY A 313 -2.18 -33.34 7.46
CA GLY A 313 -3.11 -34.43 7.19
C GLY A 313 -4.34 -34.03 6.37
N ILE A 314 -4.32 -32.86 5.73
CA ILE A 314 -5.42 -32.38 4.88
C ILE A 314 -5.39 -33.15 3.56
N ARG A 315 -6.56 -33.65 3.14
CA ARG A 315 -6.68 -34.45 1.91
C ARG A 315 -6.40 -33.60 0.67
N PRO A 316 -5.73 -34.17 -0.35
CA PRO A 316 -5.46 -33.47 -1.58
C PRO A 316 -6.76 -33.21 -2.36
N ARG A 317 -6.78 -32.11 -3.11
CA ARG A 317 -7.87 -31.73 -4.03
C ARG A 317 -7.31 -31.55 -5.44
N ALA A 318 -8.09 -31.91 -6.45
CA ALA A 318 -7.69 -31.72 -7.86
C ALA A 318 -7.64 -30.24 -8.27
N GLY A 319 -8.45 -29.40 -7.60
CA GLY A 319 -8.43 -27.96 -7.72
C GLY A 319 -8.88 -27.35 -6.40
N TRP A 320 -8.18 -26.32 -5.94
CA TRP A 320 -8.48 -25.66 -4.68
C TRP A 320 -9.38 -24.44 -4.89
N PRO A 321 -10.55 -24.35 -4.25
CA PRO A 321 -11.18 -23.06 -4.06
C PRO A 321 -10.29 -22.22 -3.16
N ALA A 322 -9.98 -21.00 -3.59
CA ALA A 322 -9.11 -20.09 -2.86
C ALA A 322 -9.65 -18.66 -2.92
N ILE A 323 -9.16 -17.83 -2.02
CA ILE A 323 -9.22 -16.38 -2.17
C ILE A 323 -8.02 -16.01 -3.03
N ASN A 324 -8.30 -15.57 -4.24
CA ASN A 324 -7.32 -15.22 -5.24
C ASN A 324 -6.98 -13.73 -5.05
N PHE A 325 -6.00 -13.46 -4.18
CA PHE A 325 -5.55 -12.10 -3.93
C PHE A 325 -4.81 -11.54 -5.16
N PHE A 326 -4.98 -10.24 -5.40
CA PHE A 326 -4.49 -9.45 -6.55
C PHE A 326 -5.00 -9.83 -7.95
N PHE A 327 -5.68 -10.97 -8.10
CA PHE A 327 -6.27 -11.36 -9.40
C PHE A 327 -7.27 -10.32 -9.91
N ASN A 328 -7.04 -9.87 -11.15
CA ASN A 328 -7.96 -8.99 -11.87
C ASN A 328 -8.89 -9.81 -12.79
N THR A 329 -9.71 -10.65 -12.17
CA THR A 329 -10.80 -11.34 -12.87
C THR A 329 -12.08 -10.50 -12.82
N LEU A 330 -12.85 -10.55 -13.90
CA LEU A 330 -14.05 -9.74 -14.08
C LEU A 330 -15.23 -10.59 -14.57
N LEU A 331 -16.40 -10.28 -14.04
CA LEU A 331 -17.67 -10.76 -14.56
C LEU A 331 -18.29 -9.63 -15.39
N ASP A 332 -18.54 -9.89 -16.68
CA ASP A 332 -19.18 -8.91 -17.54
C ASP A 332 -20.72 -8.97 -17.47
N GLU A 333 -21.38 -8.03 -18.13
CA GLU A 333 -22.85 -7.95 -18.25
C GLU A 333 -23.49 -9.18 -18.95
N LYS A 334 -22.69 -10.02 -19.61
CA LYS A 334 -23.10 -11.27 -20.25
C LYS A 334 -22.85 -12.48 -19.35
N ASN A 335 -22.38 -12.28 -18.12
CA ASN A 335 -21.98 -13.31 -17.16
C ASN A 335 -20.77 -14.12 -17.61
N ALA A 336 -19.90 -13.58 -18.48
CA ALA A 336 -18.63 -14.18 -18.82
C ALA A 336 -17.57 -13.84 -17.76
N ILE A 337 -16.77 -14.83 -17.39
CA ILE A 337 -15.56 -14.61 -16.58
C ILE A 337 -14.41 -14.29 -17.54
N ALA A 338 -13.80 -13.13 -17.35
CA ALA A 338 -12.58 -12.73 -18.04
C ALA A 338 -11.48 -12.42 -17.02
N MET A 339 -10.26 -12.26 -17.53
CA MET A 339 -9.07 -11.97 -16.74
C MET A 339 -8.19 -10.98 -17.50
N ASP A 340 -7.52 -10.12 -16.75
CA ASP A 340 -6.55 -9.14 -17.25
C ASP A 340 -5.41 -9.00 -16.23
N ASP A 341 -4.39 -8.20 -16.55
CA ASP A 341 -3.23 -8.00 -15.67
C ASP A 341 -3.69 -7.48 -14.27
N PRO A 342 -3.14 -8.02 -13.16
CA PRO A 342 -3.43 -7.60 -11.80
C PRO A 342 -3.26 -6.11 -11.57
N TRP A 343 -3.98 -5.50 -10.63
CA TRP A 343 -3.79 -4.08 -10.31
C TRP A 343 -2.68 -3.80 -9.29
N SER A 344 -2.20 -4.86 -8.63
CA SER A 344 -1.18 -4.76 -7.59
C SER A 344 0.11 -4.13 -8.11
N ARG A 345 0.72 -3.34 -7.22
CA ARG A 345 2.02 -2.69 -7.41
C ARG A 345 3.02 -3.22 -6.38
N PRO A 346 4.33 -3.00 -6.58
CA PRO A 346 5.32 -3.35 -5.57
C PRO A 346 4.93 -2.81 -4.19
N GLY A 347 4.82 -3.70 -3.22
CA GLY A 347 4.46 -3.39 -1.84
C GLY A 347 2.96 -3.31 -1.55
N ASP A 348 2.08 -3.55 -2.54
CA ASP A 348 0.65 -3.69 -2.26
C ASP A 348 0.39 -4.97 -1.44
N TYR A 349 -0.56 -4.90 -0.52
CA TYR A 349 -0.86 -6.00 0.39
C TYR A 349 -2.33 -6.03 0.81
N VAL A 350 -2.73 -7.20 1.29
CA VAL A 350 -3.93 -7.39 2.09
C VAL A 350 -3.53 -7.75 3.52
N LEU A 351 -4.22 -7.18 4.50
CA LEU A 351 -4.06 -7.50 5.91
C LEU A 351 -5.35 -8.11 6.43
N LEU A 352 -5.27 -9.36 6.87
CA LEU A 352 -6.36 -10.13 7.44
C LEU A 352 -6.18 -10.23 8.94
N ARG A 353 -7.28 -10.41 9.68
CA ARG A 353 -7.28 -10.80 11.09
C ARG A 353 -7.93 -12.16 11.24
N ALA A 354 -7.26 -13.07 11.95
CA ALA A 354 -7.79 -14.38 12.29
C ALA A 354 -8.90 -14.23 13.34
N LEU A 355 -10.07 -14.79 13.08
CA LEU A 355 -11.23 -14.77 14.00
C LEU A 355 -11.31 -16.02 14.88
N THR A 356 -10.49 -17.01 14.58
CA THR A 356 -10.37 -18.31 15.26
C THR A 356 -8.92 -18.81 15.07
N ASP A 357 -8.56 -19.94 15.65
CA ASP A 357 -7.26 -20.58 15.39
C ASP A 357 -7.30 -21.26 14.01
N LEU A 358 -6.29 -21.00 13.18
CA LEU A 358 -6.27 -21.36 11.78
C LEU A 358 -5.01 -22.10 11.37
N VAL A 359 -5.17 -23.01 10.39
CA VAL A 359 -4.09 -23.40 9.47
C VAL A 359 -4.35 -22.66 8.18
N CYS A 360 -3.39 -21.85 7.73
CA CYS A 360 -3.46 -21.07 6.51
C CYS A 360 -2.48 -21.62 5.47
N VAL A 361 -2.73 -21.32 4.19
CA VAL A 361 -1.79 -21.53 3.09
C VAL A 361 -1.87 -20.35 2.13
N SER A 362 -0.71 -19.91 1.66
CA SER A 362 -0.56 -18.90 0.60
C SER A 362 0.34 -19.44 -0.49
N THR A 363 0.14 -19.01 -1.74
CA THR A 363 1.00 -19.34 -2.89
C THR A 363 1.62 -18.10 -3.51
N ALA A 364 2.70 -18.28 -4.26
CA ALA A 364 3.08 -17.37 -5.35
C ALA A 364 2.79 -18.09 -6.67
N CYS A 365 1.81 -17.61 -7.42
CA CYS A 365 1.25 -18.30 -8.56
C CYS A 365 2.28 -18.42 -9.71
N PRO A 366 2.55 -19.62 -10.25
CA PRO A 366 3.54 -19.78 -11.32
C PRO A 366 3.01 -19.37 -12.71
N CYS A 367 1.78 -18.86 -12.84
CA CYS A 367 1.17 -18.67 -14.15
C CYS A 367 1.89 -17.63 -15.00
N ASP A 368 2.46 -18.08 -16.11
CA ASP A 368 3.17 -17.25 -17.11
C ASP A 368 2.58 -17.36 -18.53
N VAL A 369 1.50 -18.14 -18.69
CA VAL A 369 0.86 -18.44 -19.98
C VAL A 369 -0.30 -17.50 -20.33
N ASP A 370 -0.69 -16.64 -19.39
CA ASP A 370 -1.81 -15.70 -19.50
C ASP A 370 -1.53 -14.42 -18.63
N PRO A 371 -2.46 -13.44 -18.62
CA PRO A 371 -2.30 -12.19 -17.87
C PRO A 371 -2.24 -12.30 -16.33
N ALA A 372 -2.53 -13.46 -15.72
CA ALA A 372 -2.77 -13.59 -14.27
C ALA A 372 -1.65 -13.01 -13.40
N ASN A 373 -0.39 -13.11 -13.82
CA ASN A 373 0.75 -12.54 -13.10
C ASN A 373 1.52 -11.48 -13.91
N GLY A 374 0.82 -10.74 -14.79
CA GLY A 374 1.46 -9.83 -15.72
C GLY A 374 2.48 -10.52 -16.63
N TRP A 375 2.28 -11.81 -16.90
CA TRP A 375 3.15 -12.69 -17.70
C TRP A 375 4.56 -12.95 -17.12
N ASN A 376 4.82 -12.54 -15.88
CA ASN A 376 6.13 -12.70 -15.26
C ASN A 376 5.98 -12.96 -13.75
N PRO A 377 5.82 -14.23 -13.34
CA PRO A 377 5.69 -14.61 -11.94
C PRO A 377 6.82 -14.07 -11.06
N THR A 378 6.46 -13.55 -9.91
CA THR A 378 7.37 -13.05 -8.87
C THR A 378 7.00 -13.61 -7.48
N ASP A 379 7.66 -13.11 -6.44
CA ASP A 379 7.52 -13.61 -5.07
C ASP A 379 6.42 -12.90 -4.27
N ILE A 380 5.79 -13.66 -3.37
CA ILE A 380 4.83 -13.16 -2.38
C ILE A 380 5.49 -13.18 -1.00
N GLN A 381 5.36 -12.09 -0.27
CA GLN A 381 5.76 -12.03 1.14
C GLN A 381 4.57 -12.30 2.04
N VAL A 382 4.70 -13.27 2.94
CA VAL A 382 3.74 -13.54 4.01
C VAL A 382 4.33 -13.15 5.35
N ARG A 383 3.59 -12.33 6.10
CA ARG A 383 3.93 -11.95 7.47
C ARG A 383 2.77 -12.22 8.41
N THR A 384 3.06 -12.56 9.67
CA THR A 384 2.04 -12.59 10.72
C THR A 384 2.40 -11.66 11.86
N TYR A 385 1.40 -11.09 12.53
CA TYR A 385 1.59 -10.14 13.62
C TYR A 385 0.77 -10.54 14.84
N ARG A 386 1.26 -10.13 16.02
CA ARG A 386 0.62 -10.43 17.30
C ARG A 386 -0.79 -9.84 17.37
N ALA A 387 -1.66 -10.51 18.12
CA ALA A 387 -3.02 -10.03 18.41
C ALA A 387 -3.06 -8.72 19.22
N THR A 388 -1.94 -8.34 19.85
CA THR A 388 -1.78 -7.09 20.58
C THR A 388 -1.48 -5.90 19.68
N GLU A 389 -1.10 -6.14 18.42
CA GLU A 389 -0.93 -5.06 17.45
C GLU A 389 -2.29 -4.44 17.11
N SER A 390 -2.28 -3.16 16.73
CA SER A 390 -3.49 -2.44 16.34
C SER A 390 -3.30 -1.80 14.97
N PHE A 391 -3.97 -2.36 13.96
CA PHE A 391 -4.00 -1.81 12.61
C PHE A 391 -5.36 -1.17 12.33
N GLU A 392 -5.35 0.04 11.79
CA GLU A 392 -6.58 0.73 11.38
C GLU A 392 -7.18 0.08 10.14
N ARG A 393 -8.51 0.06 10.05
CA ARG A 393 -9.20 -0.39 8.85
C ARG A 393 -9.00 0.62 7.72
N SER A 394 -8.59 0.15 6.55
CA SER A 394 -8.36 1.03 5.40
C SER A 394 -8.49 0.31 4.07
N LEU A 395 -9.06 1.00 3.10
CA LEU A 395 -8.92 0.66 1.67
C LEU A 395 -7.84 1.56 1.06
N GLY A 396 -7.06 1.00 0.16
CA GLY A 396 -6.06 1.71 -0.61
C GLY A 396 -6.73 2.63 -1.62
N TYR A 397 -6.39 3.90 -1.56
CA TYR A 397 -6.87 4.91 -2.49
C TYR A 397 -5.70 5.46 -3.30
N ARG A 398 -5.88 5.56 -4.61
CA ARG A 398 -4.94 6.20 -5.52
C ARG A 398 -5.65 7.33 -6.25
N LYS A 399 -5.16 8.57 -6.07
CA LYS A 399 -5.75 9.78 -6.67
C LYS A 399 -5.72 9.77 -8.20
N SER A 400 -4.69 9.15 -8.77
CA SER A 400 -4.52 8.92 -10.21
C SER A 400 -3.90 7.54 -10.45
N PRO A 401 -3.91 7.03 -11.70
CA PRO A 401 -3.24 5.79 -12.05
C PRO A 401 -1.74 5.78 -11.71
N GLU A 402 -1.07 6.93 -11.59
CA GLU A 402 0.36 7.02 -11.29
C GLU A 402 0.64 7.31 -9.80
N ALA A 403 -0.39 7.63 -9.01
CA ALA A 403 -0.24 8.00 -7.61
C ALA A 403 0.12 6.80 -6.72
N ASP A 404 0.88 7.07 -5.66
CA ASP A 404 1.09 6.11 -4.57
C ASP A 404 -0.22 5.81 -3.85
N VAL A 405 -0.24 4.69 -3.12
CA VAL A 405 -1.42 4.30 -2.35
C VAL A 405 -1.46 5.09 -1.06
N GLU A 406 -2.61 5.71 -0.80
CA GLU A 406 -2.94 6.33 0.46
C GLU A 406 -3.94 5.45 1.20
N ALA A 407 -3.76 5.26 2.50
CA ALA A 407 -4.78 4.63 3.33
C ALA A 407 -6.03 5.51 3.40
N THR A 408 -7.23 4.91 3.48
CA THR A 408 -8.45 5.65 3.79
C THR A 408 -8.32 6.41 5.11
N LYS A 409 -8.64 7.70 5.08
CA LYS A 409 -8.50 8.62 6.21
C LYS A 409 -9.85 8.90 6.86
N LYS A 410 -9.81 9.29 8.13
CA LYS A 410 -10.94 9.92 8.80
C LYS A 410 -11.03 11.37 8.35
N THR A 411 -12.24 11.87 8.11
CA THR A 411 -12.46 13.31 7.98
C THR A 411 -12.32 13.99 9.35
N GLY A 412 -12.17 15.32 9.36
CA GLY A 412 -12.16 16.08 10.61
C GLY A 412 -13.46 15.97 11.42
N PHE A 413 -14.56 15.52 10.80
CA PHE A 413 -15.86 15.33 11.44
C PHE A 413 -16.17 13.88 11.80
N HIS A 414 -15.28 12.94 11.45
CA HIS A 414 -15.53 11.50 11.60
C HIS A 414 -15.91 11.12 13.03
N ASP A 415 -15.13 11.56 14.03
CA ASP A 415 -15.37 11.21 15.43
C ASP A 415 -16.70 11.74 15.98
N CYS A 416 -17.24 12.81 15.39
CA CYS A 416 -18.57 13.31 15.71
C CYS A 416 -19.64 12.38 15.13
N PHE A 417 -19.53 12.01 13.85
CA PHE A 417 -20.50 11.13 13.19
C PHE A 417 -20.43 9.69 13.70
N ALA A 418 -19.26 9.21 14.15
CA ALA A 418 -19.08 7.88 14.71
C ALA A 418 -19.87 7.68 16.03
N ARG A 419 -20.31 8.75 16.68
CA ARG A 419 -21.23 8.70 17.83
C ARG A 419 -22.68 8.44 17.42
N MET A 420 -23.01 8.69 16.15
CA MET A 420 -24.37 8.64 15.60
C MET A 420 -24.59 7.43 14.70
N THR A 421 -23.52 6.88 14.12
CA THR A 421 -23.58 5.70 13.27
C THR A 421 -22.32 4.85 13.35
N ARG A 422 -22.47 3.58 12.98
CA ARG A 422 -21.37 2.66 12.70
C ARG A 422 -21.27 2.31 11.22
N ASP A 423 -22.24 2.75 10.42
CA ASP A 423 -22.33 2.49 8.99
C ASP A 423 -21.53 3.55 8.23
N PHE A 424 -20.25 3.24 8.00
CA PHE A 424 -19.34 4.06 7.21
C PHE A 424 -19.00 3.35 5.90
N VAL A 425 -18.90 4.13 4.85
CA VAL A 425 -18.42 3.71 3.53
C VAL A 425 -17.19 4.51 3.15
N GLU A 426 -16.34 3.90 2.35
CA GLU A 426 -15.21 4.57 1.71
C GLU A 426 -15.73 5.46 0.57
N TYR A 427 -15.19 6.68 0.49
CA TYR A 427 -15.42 7.58 -0.62
C TYR A 427 -14.21 8.50 -0.83
N ASN A 428 -13.52 8.34 -1.96
CA ASN A 428 -12.38 9.16 -2.39
C ASN A 428 -11.23 9.25 -1.35
N GLY A 429 -10.91 8.15 -0.71
CA GLY A 429 -9.89 8.03 0.33
C GLY A 429 -10.37 8.45 1.72
N TYR A 430 -11.68 8.60 1.96
CA TYR A 430 -12.23 9.00 3.26
C TYR A 430 -13.36 8.10 3.75
N TRP A 431 -13.43 7.89 5.08
CA TRP A 431 -14.55 7.23 5.75
C TRP A 431 -15.70 8.20 5.99
N LEU A 432 -16.83 7.99 5.31
CA LEU A 432 -18.04 8.81 5.45
C LEU A 432 -19.23 8.03 6.00
N PRO A 433 -20.11 8.66 6.79
CA PRO A 433 -21.33 8.03 7.24
C PRO A 433 -22.25 7.75 6.04
N ASN A 434 -22.61 6.48 5.84
CA ASN A 434 -23.54 6.06 4.79
C ASN A 434 -24.99 6.21 5.23
N SER A 435 -25.29 5.86 6.47
CA SER A 435 -26.61 6.02 7.09
C SER A 435 -26.48 6.36 8.57
N PHE A 436 -27.54 6.89 9.18
CA PHE A 436 -27.60 7.17 10.62
C PHE A 436 -28.54 6.19 11.31
N THR A 437 -28.08 5.58 12.40
CA THR A 437 -28.88 4.59 13.13
C THR A 437 -30.16 5.25 13.66
N ASN A 438 -31.30 4.59 13.50
CA ASN A 438 -32.65 5.06 13.86
C ASN A 438 -33.25 6.17 12.97
N TYR A 439 -32.57 6.57 11.88
CA TYR A 439 -33.08 7.58 10.96
C TYR A 439 -33.01 7.07 9.52
N GLY A 440 -34.18 6.90 8.88
CA GLY A 440 -34.27 6.50 7.48
C GLY A 440 -34.28 7.67 6.49
N PRO A 441 -34.17 7.40 5.18
CA PRO A 441 -34.19 8.43 4.14
C PRO A 441 -35.40 9.38 4.22
N ILE A 442 -36.57 8.85 4.59
CA ILE A 442 -37.80 9.65 4.74
C ILE A 442 -37.70 10.63 5.92
N ALA A 443 -37.19 10.17 7.07
CA ALA A 443 -37.00 11.02 8.23
C ALA A 443 -35.94 12.10 7.95
N ALA A 444 -34.86 11.74 7.25
CA ALA A 444 -33.86 12.69 6.79
C ALA A 444 -34.46 13.73 5.83
N TYR A 445 -35.28 13.31 4.86
CA TYR A 445 -35.97 14.21 3.93
C TYR A 445 -36.83 15.26 4.66
N TRP A 446 -37.69 14.84 5.59
CA TRP A 446 -38.54 15.77 6.35
C TRP A 446 -37.71 16.66 7.28
N ALA A 447 -36.67 16.12 7.92
CA ALA A 447 -35.77 16.91 8.74
C ALA A 447 -35.05 18.00 7.94
N VAL A 448 -34.56 17.69 6.73
CA VAL A 448 -33.93 18.67 5.83
C VAL A 448 -34.94 19.73 5.37
N ARG A 449 -36.18 19.31 5.09
CA ARG A 449 -37.24 20.21 4.62
C ARG A 449 -37.71 21.21 5.68
N GLU A 450 -37.76 20.77 6.94
CA GLU A 450 -38.30 21.57 8.04
C GLU A 450 -37.23 22.21 8.94
N ARG A 451 -35.96 21.80 8.80
CA ARG A 451 -34.84 22.21 9.65
C ARG A 451 -33.59 22.48 8.81
N ALA A 452 -32.40 22.31 9.41
CA ALA A 452 -31.11 22.43 8.75
C ALA A 452 -30.40 21.06 8.69
N ALA A 453 -29.56 20.87 7.68
CA ALA A 453 -28.73 19.69 7.52
C ALA A 453 -27.25 20.07 7.61
N VAL A 454 -26.46 19.21 8.25
CA VAL A 454 -25.00 19.29 8.27
C VAL A 454 -24.48 18.13 7.42
N MET A 455 -23.59 18.43 6.48
CA MET A 455 -23.04 17.45 5.55
C MET A 455 -21.52 17.50 5.63
N ASP A 456 -20.89 16.32 5.68
CA ASP A 456 -19.44 16.24 5.57
C ASP A 456 -19.02 16.38 4.11
N LEU A 457 -18.51 17.56 3.76
CA LEU A 457 -17.99 17.88 2.42
C LEU A 457 -16.47 17.85 2.35
N SER A 458 -15.79 17.30 3.37
CA SER A 458 -14.35 17.06 3.37
C SER A 458 -13.83 16.21 2.20
N PRO A 459 -14.54 15.18 1.72
CA PRO A 459 -14.04 14.28 0.67
C PRO A 459 -14.32 14.79 -0.74
N LEU A 460 -15.05 15.91 -0.88
CA LEU A 460 -15.18 16.57 -2.17
C LEU A 460 -13.81 17.08 -2.59
N ARG A 461 -13.44 16.86 -3.86
CA ARG A 461 -12.22 17.44 -4.43
C ARG A 461 -12.35 18.95 -4.41
N LYS A 462 -11.74 19.58 -3.40
CA LYS A 462 -11.55 21.02 -3.33
C LYS A 462 -10.28 21.33 -4.11
N TYR A 463 -10.42 22.16 -5.13
CA TYR A 463 -9.27 22.73 -5.83
C TYR A 463 -9.12 24.15 -5.31
N GLU A 464 -7.98 24.42 -4.68
CA GLU A 464 -7.57 25.80 -4.46
C GLU A 464 -6.94 26.28 -5.76
N VAL A 465 -7.63 27.20 -6.44
CA VAL A 465 -7.05 27.90 -7.58
C VAL A 465 -6.29 29.07 -6.97
N THR A 466 -4.97 29.03 -7.05
CA THR A 466 -4.07 30.05 -6.49
C THR A 466 -3.33 30.76 -7.63
N GLY A 467 -3.04 32.04 -7.44
CA GLY A 467 -2.31 32.86 -8.40
C GLY A 467 -2.94 34.25 -8.62
N PRO A 468 -2.25 35.15 -9.34
CA PRO A 468 -2.74 36.51 -9.57
C PRO A 468 -4.00 36.56 -10.47
N ASP A 469 -4.26 35.49 -11.24
CA ASP A 469 -5.40 35.35 -12.15
C ASP A 469 -6.43 34.28 -11.68
N ALA A 470 -6.27 33.78 -10.45
CA ALA A 470 -7.27 32.93 -9.79
C ALA A 470 -8.49 33.76 -9.37
#